data_AF-A0A370CGL1-F1
#
_entry.id   AF-A0A370CGL1-F1
#
_cell.length_a   1.000
_cell.length_b   1.000
_cell.length_c   1.000
_cell.angle_alpha   90.00
_cell.angle_beta   90.00
_cell.angle_gamma   90.00
#
_symmetry.space_group_name_H-M   'P 1'
#
loop_
_entity.id
_entity.type
_entity.pdbx_description
1 polymer ?
#
loop_
_entity_poly.entity_id
_entity_poly.type
_entity_poly.pdbx_seq_one_letter_code
_entity_poly.pdbx_strand_id
1 'polypeptide(L)'
;MRLAYLLNVFMPVDLFQQKKLNLRKIGMDYRKVLINFNFWKYTLAFCGLFAALMAWDTLSPFYLMGYLKFSVLKFGFLQALVYVFFILGIRLQTISICPLGKLILGGLIFALVYFIFGLVALIYLPQHFLWVMGCILFFSTSSGLIFYSLHRIAVETPKAPMGTTIAVFSTAMNLFGFLGSLAARAIQF
;
A
#
# COMPACT_ATOMS: atom_id res chain seq x y z
N MET A 1 -33.66 4.62 19.21
CA MET A 1 -34.67 3.92 18.39
C MET A 1 -34.72 4.38 16.92
N ARG A 2 -34.68 5.68 16.58
CA ARG A 2 -34.75 6.15 15.17
C ARG A 2 -33.58 5.73 14.25
N LEU A 3 -32.35 5.60 14.78
CA LEU A 3 -31.17 5.25 13.97
C LEU A 3 -31.20 3.80 13.46
N ALA A 4 -31.67 2.86 14.29
CA ALA A 4 -31.79 1.45 13.91
C ALA A 4 -32.87 1.21 12.85
N TYR A 5 -33.94 2.01 12.88
CA TYR A 5 -34.99 1.96 11.86
C TYR A 5 -34.50 2.49 10.50
N LEU A 6 -33.74 3.59 10.50
CA LEU A 6 -33.11 4.14 9.29
C LEU A 6 -32.12 3.15 8.66
N LEU A 7 -31.32 2.45 9.47
CA LEU A 7 -30.42 1.39 9.00
C LEU A 7 -31.15 0.26 8.27
N ASN A 8 -32.30 -0.17 8.78
CA ASN A 8 -33.08 -1.26 8.19
C ASN A 8 -33.77 -0.85 6.87
N VAL A 9 -34.09 0.44 6.70
CA VAL A 9 -34.69 0.98 5.47
C VAL A 9 -33.64 1.18 4.37
N PHE A 10 -32.43 1.63 4.73
CA PHE A 10 -31.36 1.91 3.76
C PHE A 10 -30.46 0.70 3.45
N MET A 11 -30.40 -0.29 4.33
CA MET A 11 -29.66 -1.54 4.12
C MET A 11 -30.64 -2.71 4.15
N PRO A 12 -31.35 -3.00 3.03
CA PRO A 12 -32.22 -4.17 2.97
C PRO A 12 -31.39 -5.42 3.29
N VAL A 13 -31.94 -6.29 4.14
CA VAL A 13 -31.26 -7.55 4.50
C VAL A 13 -31.24 -8.42 3.26
N ASP A 14 -30.14 -8.38 2.52
CA ASP A 14 -29.83 -9.39 1.52
C ASP A 14 -29.71 -10.72 2.26
N LEU A 15 -30.77 -11.53 2.21
CA LEU A 15 -30.82 -12.90 2.74
C LEU A 15 -29.92 -13.80 1.88
N PHE A 16 -28.62 -13.52 1.85
CA PHE A 16 -27.63 -14.51 1.46
C PHE A 16 -27.83 -15.70 2.40
N GLN A 17 -28.21 -16.85 1.82
CA GLN A 17 -28.49 -18.09 2.53
C GLN A 17 -27.58 -18.22 3.74
N GLN A 18 -28.15 -18.16 4.95
CA GLN A 18 -27.46 -18.44 6.21
C GLN A 18 -27.04 -19.92 6.22
N LYS A 19 -26.03 -20.25 5.42
CA LYS A 19 -25.42 -21.56 5.37
C LYS A 19 -24.66 -21.71 6.68
N LYS A 20 -24.89 -22.81 7.41
CA LYS A 20 -24.15 -23.14 8.64
C LYS A 20 -22.66 -22.87 8.42
N LEU A 21 -22.07 -22.04 9.29
CA LEU A 21 -20.65 -21.70 9.24
C LEU A 21 -19.83 -22.98 9.39
N ASN A 22 -19.25 -23.43 8.28
CA ASN A 22 -18.39 -24.60 8.29
C ASN A 22 -16.94 -24.12 8.46
N LEU A 23 -16.52 -24.00 9.72
CA LEU A 23 -15.16 -23.54 10.10
C LEU A 23 -14.06 -24.39 9.45
N ARG A 24 -14.31 -25.70 9.26
CA ARG A 24 -13.36 -26.59 8.58
C ARG A 24 -13.19 -26.20 7.11
N LYS A 25 -14.28 -25.91 6.40
CA LYS A 25 -14.25 -25.43 5.01
C LYS A 25 -13.56 -24.07 4.91
N ILE A 26 -13.86 -23.15 5.82
CA ILE A 26 -13.21 -21.84 5.89
C ILE A 26 -11.69 -22.02 6.06
N GLY A 27 -11.25 -22.80 7.05
CA GLY A 27 -9.82 -23.07 7.27
C GLY A 27 -9.12 -23.71 6.07
N MET A 28 -9.80 -24.61 5.35
CA MET A 28 -9.28 -25.19 4.10
C MET A 28 -9.11 -24.13 3.00
N ASP A 29 -10.07 -23.22 2.86
CA ASP A 29 -10.01 -22.14 1.86
C ASP A 29 -8.89 -21.13 2.20
N TYR A 30 -8.70 -20.80 3.48
CA TYR A 30 -7.54 -20.01 3.94
C TYR A 30 -6.21 -20.70 3.61
N ARG A 31 -6.10 -22.00 3.91
CA ARG A 31 -4.89 -22.77 3.61
C ARG A 31 -4.57 -22.80 2.11
N LYS A 32 -5.59 -22.90 1.24
CA LYS A 32 -5.39 -22.85 -0.22
C LYS A 32 -4.82 -21.51 -0.69
N VAL A 33 -5.28 -20.39 -0.12
CA VAL A 33 -4.72 -19.06 -0.43
C VAL A 33 -3.28 -18.96 0.09
N LEU A 34 -3.05 -19.38 1.34
CA LEU A 34 -1.73 -19.29 1.99
C LEU A 34 -0.65 -20.14 1.33
N ILE A 35 -0.99 -21.26 0.68
CA ILE A 35 -0.02 -22.12 -0.02
C ILE A 35 0.24 -21.63 -1.46
N ASN A 36 -0.58 -20.72 -2.00
CA ASN A 36 -0.45 -20.26 -3.37
C ASN A 36 0.76 -19.33 -3.54
N PHE A 37 1.81 -19.83 -4.19
CA PHE A 37 3.04 -19.06 -4.44
C PHE A 37 2.81 -17.82 -5.32
N ASN A 38 1.95 -17.94 -6.35
CA ASN A 38 1.66 -16.82 -7.24
C ASN A 38 0.92 -15.70 -6.50
N PHE A 39 0.03 -16.04 -5.57
CA PHE A 39 -0.60 -15.07 -4.68
C PHE A 39 0.43 -14.30 -3.87
N TRP A 40 1.34 -15.02 -3.20
CA TRP A 40 2.37 -14.40 -2.37
C TRP A 40 3.36 -13.54 -3.16
N LYS A 41 3.72 -13.94 -4.38
CA LYS A 41 4.62 -13.13 -5.23
C LYS A 41 4.09 -11.70 -5.43
N TYR A 42 2.82 -11.55 -5.79
CA TYR A 42 2.21 -10.23 -6.00
C TYR A 42 1.85 -9.55 -4.68
N THR A 43 1.40 -10.32 -3.69
CA THR A 43 1.05 -9.79 -2.36
C THR A 43 2.28 -9.22 -1.66
N LEU A 44 3.43 -9.91 -1.67
CA LEU A 44 4.66 -9.41 -1.06
C LEU A 44 5.19 -8.17 -1.75
N ALA A 45 5.14 -8.11 -3.09
CA ALA A 45 5.52 -6.92 -3.84
C ALA A 45 4.64 -5.72 -3.44
N PHE A 46 3.33 -5.92 -3.36
CA PHE A 46 2.40 -4.91 -2.88
C PHE A 46 2.67 -4.50 -1.43
N CYS A 47 2.81 -5.48 -0.53
CA CYS A 47 3.05 -5.25 0.89
C CYS A 47 4.36 -4.50 1.13
N GLY A 48 5.41 -4.74 0.34
CA GLY A 48 6.68 -4.01 0.44
C GLY A 48 6.51 -2.53 0.07
N LEU A 49 5.81 -2.23 -1.03
CA LEU A 49 5.50 -0.85 -1.41
C LEU A 49 4.65 -0.15 -0.37
N PHE A 50 3.62 -0.84 0.15
CA PHE A 50 2.76 -0.32 1.21
C PHE A 50 3.54 -0.06 2.50
N ALA A 51 4.42 -0.97 2.90
CA ALA A 51 5.28 -0.79 4.07
C ALA A 51 6.19 0.44 3.94
N ALA A 52 6.77 0.67 2.76
CA ALA A 52 7.60 1.84 2.49
C ALA A 52 6.81 3.16 2.53
N LEU A 53 5.56 3.17 2.01
CA LEU A 53 4.66 4.32 2.14
C LEU A 53 4.31 4.60 3.61
N MET A 54 3.97 3.57 4.37
CA MET A 54 3.70 3.71 5.82
C MET A 54 4.93 4.17 6.61
N ALA A 55 6.12 3.72 6.22
CA ALA A 55 7.37 4.17 6.80
C ALA A 55 7.58 5.68 6.56
N TRP A 56 7.35 6.15 5.33
CA TRP A 56 7.38 7.59 5.03
C TRP A 56 6.33 8.37 5.82
N ASP A 57 5.08 7.92 5.86
CA ASP A 57 4.01 8.61 6.60
C ASP A 57 4.35 8.74 8.09
N THR A 58 4.97 7.70 8.67
CA THR A 58 5.43 7.72 10.06
C THR A 58 6.64 8.62 10.26
N LEU A 59 7.62 8.61 9.34
CA LEU A 59 8.90 9.32 9.48
C LEU A 59 8.82 10.80 9.08
N SER A 60 7.94 11.14 8.13
CA SER A 60 7.82 12.47 7.55
C SER A 60 7.61 13.60 8.57
N PRO A 61 6.76 13.50 9.63
CA PRO A 61 6.65 14.57 10.62
C PRO A 61 7.94 14.75 11.42
N PHE A 62 8.63 13.67 11.79
CA PHE A 62 9.89 13.75 12.56
C PHE A 62 11.01 14.39 11.74
N TYR A 63 11.11 14.02 10.45
CA TYR A 63 12.12 14.60 9.56
C TYR A 63 11.80 16.06 9.18
N LEU A 64 10.58 16.35 8.70
CA LEU A 64 10.23 17.66 8.17
C LEU A 64 9.98 18.70 9.29
N MET A 65 9.27 18.32 10.34
CA MET A 65 8.94 19.25 11.43
C MET A 65 9.94 19.19 12.58
N GLY A 66 10.44 18.00 12.92
CA GLY A 66 11.45 17.84 13.97
C GLY A 66 12.82 18.35 13.54
N TYR A 67 13.41 17.72 12.52
CA TYR A 67 14.76 18.04 12.06
C TYR A 67 14.84 19.34 11.25
N LEU A 68 14.03 19.47 10.18
CA LEU A 68 14.04 20.65 9.30
C LEU A 68 13.25 21.85 9.84
N LYS A 69 12.56 21.71 10.98
CA LYS A 69 11.76 22.76 11.63
C LYS A 69 10.73 23.44 10.72
N PHE A 70 10.14 22.70 9.78
CA PHE A 70 9.07 23.22 8.93
C PHE A 70 7.77 23.42 9.70
N SER A 71 6.98 24.40 9.26
CA SER A 71 5.64 24.64 9.80
C SER A 71 4.65 23.56 9.35
N VAL A 72 3.58 23.38 10.14
CA VAL A 72 2.50 22.41 9.87
C VAL A 72 1.90 22.59 8.47
N LEU A 73 1.75 23.85 8.01
CA LEU A 73 1.24 24.15 6.67
C LEU A 73 2.16 23.63 5.56
N LYS A 74 3.49 23.80 5.71
CA LYS A 74 4.47 23.29 4.74
C LYS A 74 4.50 21.77 4.73
N PHE A 75 4.44 21.14 5.91
CA PHE A 75 4.32 19.69 6.03
C PHE A 75 3.08 19.16 5.28
N GLY A 76 1.90 19.74 5.53
CA GLY A 76 0.66 19.33 4.87
C GLY A 76 0.73 19.49 3.35
N PHE A 77 1.33 20.57 2.85
CA PHE A 77 1.53 20.78 1.42
C PHE A 77 2.47 19.73 0.79
N LEU A 78 3.58 19.41 1.45
CA LEU A 78 4.51 18.39 0.97
C LEU A 78 3.87 16.99 0.98
N GLN A 79 3.11 16.66 2.01
CA GLN A 79 2.39 15.40 2.08
C GLN A 79 1.33 15.30 0.98
N ALA A 80 0.58 16.38 0.75
CA ALA A 80 -0.35 16.46 -0.39
C ALA A 80 0.38 16.26 -1.73
N LEU A 81 1.57 16.84 -1.89
CA LEU A 81 2.38 16.69 -3.10
C LEU A 81 2.78 15.23 -3.35
N VAL A 82 3.18 14.48 -2.31
CA VAL A 82 3.49 13.04 -2.41
C VAL A 82 2.30 12.26 -2.96
N TYR A 83 1.10 12.50 -2.45
CA TYR A 83 -0.11 11.83 -2.89
C TYR A 83 -0.59 12.28 -4.27
N VAL A 84 -0.34 13.55 -4.66
CA VAL A 84 -0.60 14.00 -6.04
C VAL A 84 0.25 13.21 -7.03
N PHE A 85 1.55 13.04 -6.74
CA PHE A 85 2.44 12.23 -7.57
C PHE A 85 2.04 10.74 -7.60
N PHE A 86 1.55 10.20 -6.47
CA PHE A 86 0.96 8.86 -6.43
C PHE A 86 -0.22 8.72 -7.40
N ILE A 87 -1.17 9.65 -7.34
CA ILE A 87 -2.36 9.68 -8.21
C ILE A 87 -1.97 9.84 -9.68
N LEU A 88 -0.96 10.69 -9.97
CA LEU A 88 -0.41 10.81 -11.32
C LEU A 88 0.15 9.47 -11.82
N GLY A 89 0.84 8.71 -10.96
CA GLY A 89 1.28 7.35 -11.27
C GLY A 89 0.13 6.42 -11.68
N ILE A 90 -0.98 6.43 -10.94
CA ILE A 90 -2.19 5.64 -11.27
C ILE A 90 -2.77 6.06 -12.63
N ARG A 91 -2.83 7.37 -12.90
CA ARG A 91 -3.32 7.89 -14.19
C ARG A 91 -2.42 7.48 -15.35
N LEU A 92 -1.10 7.54 -15.17
CA LEU A 92 -0.12 7.12 -16.18
C LEU A 92 -0.27 5.65 -16.56
N GLN A 93 -0.59 4.77 -15.60
CA GLN A 93 -0.91 3.38 -15.88
C GLN A 93 -2.10 3.23 -16.83
N THR A 94 -3.15 4.05 -16.67
CA THR A 94 -4.37 3.97 -17.50
C THR A 94 -4.09 4.35 -18.96
N ILE A 95 -3.12 5.22 -19.19
CA ILE A 95 -2.74 5.73 -20.52
C ILE A 95 -1.67 4.84 -21.17
N SER A 96 -0.97 4.01 -20.39
CA SER A 96 0.12 3.19 -20.90
C SER A 96 -0.38 2.05 -21.78
N ILE A 97 0.13 1.97 -23.01
CA ILE A 97 -0.17 0.92 -24.00
C ILE A 97 0.67 -0.35 -23.73
N CYS A 98 1.56 -0.30 -22.73
CA CYS A 98 2.48 -1.38 -22.42
C CYS A 98 1.78 -2.61 -21.84
N PRO A 99 2.27 -3.84 -22.14
CA PRO A 99 1.75 -5.05 -21.51
C PRO A 99 1.95 -5.00 -20.00
N LEU A 100 0.89 -5.34 -19.26
CA LEU A 100 0.80 -5.19 -17.81
C LEU A 100 1.99 -5.79 -17.04
N GLY A 101 2.49 -6.95 -17.48
CA GLY A 101 3.64 -7.61 -16.83
C GLY A 101 4.94 -6.81 -16.92
N LYS A 102 5.23 -6.20 -18.08
CA LYS A 102 6.43 -5.36 -18.25
C LYS A 102 6.29 -4.05 -17.48
N LEU A 103 5.07 -3.51 -17.43
CA LEU A 103 4.75 -2.31 -16.66
C LEU A 103 4.97 -2.52 -15.16
N ILE A 104 4.49 -3.65 -14.63
CA ILE A 104 4.68 -4.02 -13.21
C ILE A 104 6.17 -4.20 -12.89
N LEU A 105 6.90 -4.93 -13.73
CA LEU A 105 8.33 -5.16 -13.50
C LEU A 105 9.12 -3.84 -13.55
N GLY A 106 8.85 -3.00 -14.55
CA GLY A 106 9.48 -1.68 -14.68
C GLY A 106 9.17 -0.81 -13.46
N GLY A 107 7.90 -0.66 -13.09
CA GLY A 107 7.52 0.12 -11.92
C GLY A 107 8.08 -0.43 -10.61
N LEU A 108 8.24 -1.75 -10.47
CA LEU A 108 8.84 -2.34 -9.28
C LEU A 108 10.34 -2.03 -9.20
N ILE A 109 11.06 -2.13 -10.32
CA ILE A 109 12.48 -1.77 -10.40
C ILE A 109 12.67 -0.29 -10.07
N PHE A 110 11.88 0.59 -10.70
CA PHE A 110 11.94 2.02 -10.44
C PHE A 110 11.61 2.34 -8.97
N ALA A 111 10.59 1.72 -8.39
CA ALA A 111 10.26 1.91 -6.98
C ALA A 111 11.42 1.46 -6.07
N LEU A 112 12.03 0.31 -6.34
CA LEU A 112 13.13 -0.22 -5.53
C LEU A 112 14.37 0.67 -5.62
N VAL A 113 14.70 1.17 -6.81
CA VAL A 113 15.80 2.12 -7.03
C VAL A 113 15.56 3.39 -6.20
N TYR A 114 14.43 4.07 -6.38
CA TYR A 114 14.17 5.31 -5.66
C TYR A 114 13.98 5.13 -4.15
N PHE A 115 13.54 3.95 -3.71
CA PHE A 115 13.50 3.60 -2.29
C PHE A 115 14.91 3.53 -1.69
N ILE A 116 15.84 2.82 -2.34
CA ILE A 116 17.24 2.74 -1.88
C ILE A 116 17.90 4.12 -1.91
N PHE A 117 17.76 4.86 -3.01
CA PHE A 117 18.29 6.22 -3.10
C PHE A 117 17.69 7.15 -2.04
N GLY A 118 16.39 7.03 -1.78
CA GLY A 118 15.70 7.79 -0.74
C GLY A 118 16.24 7.49 0.65
N LEU A 119 16.42 6.21 1.01
CA LEU A 119 17.01 5.80 2.28
C LEU A 119 18.45 6.29 2.44
N VAL A 120 19.28 6.15 1.40
CA VAL A 120 20.67 6.63 1.42
C VAL A 120 20.70 8.16 1.57
N ALA A 121 19.88 8.89 0.83
CA ALA A 121 19.79 10.34 0.95
C ALA A 121 19.35 10.78 2.36
N LEU A 122 18.41 10.04 2.96
CA LEU A 122 17.89 10.33 4.29
C LEU A 122 18.96 10.12 5.39
N ILE A 123 19.81 9.09 5.26
CA ILE A 123 20.84 8.75 6.27
C ILE A 123 22.09 9.63 6.11
N TYR A 124 22.59 9.80 4.89
CA TYR A 124 23.88 10.45 4.65
C TYR A 124 23.76 11.95 4.36
N LEU A 125 22.64 12.40 3.78
CA LEU A 125 22.44 13.77 3.31
C LEU A 125 21.09 14.35 3.78
N PRO A 126 20.73 14.26 5.08
CA PRO A 126 19.42 14.70 5.58
C PRO A 126 19.17 16.19 5.39
N GLN A 127 20.21 17.00 5.22
CA GLN A 127 20.12 18.44 4.97
C GLN A 127 19.67 18.78 3.54
N HIS A 128 19.87 17.87 2.57
CA HIS A 128 19.51 18.09 1.18
C HIS A 128 18.06 17.71 0.90
N PHE A 129 17.13 18.50 1.46
CA PHE A 129 15.69 18.30 1.36
C PHE A 129 15.20 18.01 -0.08
N LEU A 130 15.69 18.75 -1.08
CA LEU A 130 15.25 18.58 -2.48
C LEU A 130 15.57 17.18 -3.04
N TRP A 131 16.70 16.60 -2.66
CA TRP A 131 17.09 15.26 -3.09
C TRP A 131 16.23 14.19 -2.44
N VAL A 132 16.05 14.28 -1.11
CA VAL A 132 15.19 13.37 -0.35
C VAL A 132 13.76 13.42 -0.90
N MET A 133 13.21 14.62 -1.05
CA MET A 133 11.85 14.81 -1.56
C MET A 133 11.72 14.32 -3.00
N GLY A 134 12.69 14.59 -3.87
CA GLY A 134 12.71 14.08 -5.24
C GLY A 134 12.62 12.55 -5.29
N CYS A 135 13.46 11.85 -4.52
CA CYS A 135 13.42 10.39 -4.43
C CYS A 135 12.05 9.88 -3.96
N ILE A 136 11.45 10.51 -2.96
CA ILE A 136 10.14 10.11 -2.42
C ILE A 136 9.02 10.35 -3.45
N LEU A 137 9.03 11.47 -4.16
CA LEU A 137 8.04 11.77 -5.19
C LEU A 137 8.11 10.77 -6.36
N PHE A 138 9.32 10.43 -6.81
CA PHE A 138 9.50 9.41 -7.86
C PHE A 138 9.13 8.00 -7.37
N PHE A 139 9.50 7.65 -6.13
CA PHE A 139 9.06 6.42 -5.48
C PHE A 139 7.53 6.33 -5.42
N SER A 140 6.88 7.42 -5.00
CA SER A 140 5.41 7.52 -4.89
C SER A 140 4.74 7.34 -6.26
N THR A 141 5.27 8.01 -7.29
CA THR A 141 4.77 7.87 -8.68
C THR A 141 4.90 6.43 -9.18
N SER A 142 6.06 5.81 -8.97
CA SER A 142 6.31 4.43 -9.40
C SER A 142 5.42 3.44 -8.65
N SER A 143 5.21 3.67 -7.34
CA SER A 143 4.31 2.89 -6.51
C SER A 143 2.88 3.01 -7.02
N GLY A 144 2.38 4.22 -7.23
CA GLY A 144 1.03 4.48 -7.76
C GLY A 144 0.78 3.79 -9.11
N LEU A 145 1.78 3.75 -9.96
CA LEU A 145 1.72 3.09 -11.27
C LEU A 145 1.44 1.58 -11.16
N ILE A 146 1.94 0.89 -10.12
CA ILE A 146 1.80 -0.58 -9.99
C ILE A 146 0.83 -1.02 -8.89
N PHE A 147 0.47 -0.12 -7.96
CA PHE A 147 -0.28 -0.44 -6.74
C PHE A 147 -1.61 -1.13 -7.01
N TYR A 148 -2.43 -0.52 -7.88
CA TYR A 148 -3.76 -1.04 -8.22
C TYR A 148 -3.68 -2.39 -8.95
N SER A 149 -2.77 -2.50 -9.92
CA SER A 149 -2.60 -3.73 -10.70
C SER A 149 -2.08 -4.89 -9.87
N LEU A 150 -1.14 -4.65 -8.95
CA LEU A 150 -0.66 -5.68 -8.02
C LEU A 150 -1.79 -6.15 -7.10
N HIS A 151 -2.57 -5.22 -6.54
CA HIS A 151 -3.73 -5.56 -5.72
C HIS A 151 -4.73 -6.42 -6.48
N ARG A 152 -5.10 -5.99 -7.69
CA ARG A 152 -6.07 -6.71 -8.54
C ARG A 152 -5.58 -8.11 -8.88
N ILE A 153 -4.35 -8.26 -9.38
CA ILE A 153 -3.79 -9.56 -9.74
C ILE A 153 -3.69 -10.46 -8.50
N ALA A 154 -3.27 -9.93 -7.36
CA ALA A 154 -3.19 -10.70 -6.12
C ALA A 154 -4.55 -11.26 -5.70
N VAL A 155 -5.62 -10.45 -5.76
CA VAL A 155 -6.97 -10.88 -5.36
C VAL A 155 -7.59 -11.85 -6.36
N GLU A 156 -7.35 -11.68 -7.66
CA GLU A 156 -7.91 -12.52 -8.72
C GLU A 156 -7.13 -13.84 -8.95
N THR A 157 -5.90 -13.97 -8.42
CA THR A 157 -5.05 -15.15 -8.65
C THR A 157 -5.55 -16.43 -7.95
N PRO A 158 -5.96 -16.42 -6.67
CA PRO A 158 -6.48 -17.62 -6.01
C PRO A 158 -7.88 -17.97 -6.49
N LYS A 159 -8.11 -19.24 -6.82
CA LYS A 159 -9.46 -19.79 -7.10
C LYS A 159 -10.33 -19.98 -5.83
N ALA A 160 -10.03 -19.24 -4.76
CA ALA A 160 -10.73 -19.30 -3.48
C ALA A 160 -11.84 -18.23 -3.42
N PRO A 161 -12.78 -18.31 -2.46
CA PRO A 161 -13.77 -17.25 -2.26
C PRO A 161 -13.10 -15.89 -2.06
N MET A 162 -13.56 -14.87 -2.79
CA MET A 162 -12.96 -13.54 -2.81
C MET A 162 -12.84 -12.93 -1.39
N GLY A 163 -13.83 -13.15 -0.52
CA GLY A 163 -13.79 -12.70 0.87
C GLY A 163 -12.64 -13.31 1.67
N THR A 164 -12.32 -14.60 1.46
CA THR A 164 -11.17 -15.25 2.11
C THR A 164 -9.85 -14.70 1.57
N THR A 165 -9.74 -14.51 0.25
CA THR A 165 -8.54 -13.95 -0.37
C THR A 165 -8.26 -12.53 0.13
N ILE A 166 -9.28 -11.66 0.16
CA ILE A 166 -9.16 -10.29 0.65
C ILE A 166 -8.81 -10.27 2.14
N ALA A 167 -9.38 -11.15 2.96
CA ALA A 167 -9.04 -11.22 4.38
C ALA A 167 -7.57 -11.58 4.61
N VAL A 168 -7.04 -12.58 3.89
CA VAL A 168 -5.61 -12.95 3.96
C VAL A 168 -4.73 -11.81 3.47
N PHE A 169 -5.08 -11.24 2.32
CA PHE A 169 -4.34 -10.11 1.73
C PHE A 169 -4.29 -8.91 2.67
N SER A 170 -5.44 -8.49 3.21
CA SER A 170 -5.54 -7.36 4.14
C SER A 170 -4.76 -7.62 5.44
N THR A 171 -4.79 -8.85 5.95
CA THR A 171 -4.00 -9.21 7.14
C THR A 171 -2.51 -9.07 6.87
N ALA A 172 -2.04 -9.58 5.72
CA ALA A 172 -0.63 -9.42 5.31
C ALA A 172 -0.27 -7.94 5.10
N MET A 173 -1.11 -7.19 4.40
CA MET A 173 -0.92 -5.75 4.15
C MET A 173 -0.76 -4.97 5.46
N ASN A 174 -1.67 -5.16 6.42
CA ASN A 174 -1.61 -4.47 7.71
C ASN A 174 -0.38 -4.89 8.52
N LEU A 175 -0.02 -6.18 8.51
CA LEU A 175 1.20 -6.65 9.17
C LEU A 175 2.44 -5.96 8.61
N PHE A 176 2.56 -5.85 7.28
CA PHE A 176 3.67 -5.17 6.63
C PHE A 176 3.65 -3.66 6.85
N GLY A 177 2.47 -3.03 6.86
CA GLY A 177 2.33 -1.61 7.22
C GLY A 177 2.79 -1.33 8.65
N PHE A 178 2.46 -2.22 9.58
CA PHE A 178 2.97 -2.17 10.96
C PHE A 178 4.49 -2.31 11.01
N LEU A 179 5.07 -3.30 10.31
CA LEU A 179 6.52 -3.49 10.23
C LEU A 179 7.23 -2.28 9.60
N GLY A 180 6.66 -1.69 8.55
CA GLY A 180 7.20 -0.48 7.91
C GLY A 180 7.22 0.72 8.86
N SER A 181 6.13 0.93 9.61
CA SER A 181 6.05 1.98 10.62
C SER A 181 7.06 1.76 11.77
N LEU A 182 7.24 0.50 12.20
CA LEU A 182 8.23 0.13 13.20
C LEU A 182 9.66 0.36 12.72
N ALA A 183 9.96 0.01 11.46
CA ALA A 183 11.27 0.24 10.85
C ALA A 183 11.58 1.75 10.76
N ALA A 184 10.58 2.57 10.46
CA ALA A 184 10.72 4.03 10.43
C ALA A 184 11.17 4.59 11.80
N ARG A 185 10.69 4.00 12.91
CA ARG A 185 11.09 4.41 14.26
C ARG A 185 12.56 4.13 14.58
N ALA A 186 13.17 3.13 13.93
CA ALA A 186 14.58 2.82 14.15
C ALA A 186 15.51 3.92 13.60
N ILE A 187 15.03 4.74 12.66
CA ILE A 187 15.76 5.88 12.11
C ILE A 187 15.52 7.08 13.03
N GLN A 188 16.51 7.41 13.86
CA GLN A 188 16.48 8.58 14.74
C GLN A 188 17.20 9.76 14.09
N PHE A 189 16.62 10.97 14.25
CA PHE A 189 17.20 12.26 13.88
C PHE A 189 17.39 13.13 15.11
#